data_AF-A0A961UU57-F1
#
_entry.id   AF-A0A961UU57-F1
#
_cell.length_a   1.000
_cell.length_b   1.000
_cell.length_c   1.000
_cell.angle_alpha   90.00
_cell.angle_beta   90.00
_cell.angle_gamma   90.00
#
_symmetry.space_group_name_H-M   'P 1'
#
loop_
_entity.id
_entity.type
_entity.pdbx_description
1 polymer ?
#
loop_
_entity_poly.entity_id
_entity_poly.type
_entity_poly.pdbx_seq_one_letter_code
_entity_poly.pdbx_strand_id
1 'polypeptide(L)'
;MLAFTAIKPEALSLTYSSTRGLVVARDILVADRKNSKAYVLGYAQNMPLTIPGTTSLGISGDSLIELRTKGKTALSLVYDAQLSRIDGLLQLVEKDIKIPLLIENTIVKVPVVHATGTFGTGDKTGIGDFYFLDNKNNPLMLQSTLQFGWEKQIRSERIVRVTAGASMRSAMEQALSTLRKYDIYGLHFDFDKASLRPDSSKLIKDIAETLKNNPTWTLQINGHTDSIGDAGYNKKLSSERAASVANALVEQGIAKTRLKTDGMGESQPKGNNATLDGRALNRRVELIRTDR
;
A
#
# COMPACT_ATOMS: atom_id res chain seq x y z
N MET A 1 3.36 4.44 4.52
CA MET A 1 3.87 3.54 3.46
C MET A 1 4.78 2.52 4.12
N LEU A 2 4.72 1.27 3.69
CA LEU A 2 5.62 0.22 4.15
C LEU A 2 6.41 -0.30 2.94
N ALA A 3 7.72 -0.41 3.07
CA ALA A 3 8.61 -0.88 2.01
C ALA A 3 9.64 -1.87 2.56
N PHE A 4 9.84 -3.00 1.88
CA PHE A 4 10.96 -3.89 2.18
C PHE A 4 12.26 -3.26 1.70
N THR A 5 13.28 -3.27 2.56
CA THR A 5 14.61 -2.74 2.25
C THR A 5 15.64 -3.85 2.04
N ALA A 6 15.48 -4.98 2.72
CA ALA A 6 16.29 -6.18 2.50
C ALA A 6 15.53 -7.44 2.90
N ILE A 7 15.84 -8.54 2.24
CA ILE A 7 15.37 -9.89 2.57
C ILE A 7 16.62 -10.71 2.86
N LYS A 8 16.80 -11.13 4.11
CA LYS A 8 17.90 -11.97 4.57
C LYS A 8 17.35 -13.33 5.04
N PRO A 9 18.18 -14.40 5.07
CA PRO A 9 17.75 -15.70 5.59
C PRO A 9 17.13 -15.64 6.99
N GLU A 10 17.64 -14.74 7.84
CA GLU A 10 17.28 -14.61 9.25
C GLU A 10 16.21 -13.53 9.52
N ALA A 11 16.07 -12.53 8.64
CA ALA A 11 15.20 -11.38 8.87
C ALA A 11 14.69 -10.71 7.59
N LEU A 12 13.52 -10.08 7.69
CA LEU A 12 12.99 -9.13 6.71
C LEU A 12 13.19 -7.71 7.24
N SER A 13 13.96 -6.91 6.51
CA SER A 13 14.13 -5.49 6.81
C SER A 13 13.07 -4.68 6.08
N LEU A 14 12.43 -3.76 6.80
CA LEU A 14 11.42 -2.87 6.28
C LEU A 14 11.62 -1.44 6.77
N THR A 15 11.13 -0.48 5.99
CA THR A 15 10.95 0.91 6.41
C THR A 15 9.46 1.22 6.45
N TYR A 16 9.04 1.83 7.54
CA TYR A 16 7.70 2.38 7.72
C TYR A 16 7.75 3.90 7.71
N SER A 17 6.85 4.53 6.95
CA SER A 17 6.60 5.95 7.01
C SER A 17 5.13 6.26 7.31
N SER A 18 4.88 7.22 8.20
CA SER A 18 3.53 7.70 8.52
C SER A 18 3.22 9.04 7.85
N THR A 19 1.94 9.39 7.77
CA THR A 19 1.48 10.72 7.32
C THR A 19 1.88 11.85 8.26
N ARG A 20 2.31 11.54 9.48
CA ARG A 20 2.79 12.51 10.49
C ARG A 20 4.32 12.66 10.50
N GLY A 21 5.01 12.17 9.46
CA GLY A 21 6.45 12.36 9.29
C GLY A 21 7.33 11.34 10.02
N LEU A 22 6.78 10.40 10.79
CA LEU A 22 7.57 9.29 11.34
C LEU A 22 8.14 8.44 10.22
N VAL A 23 9.45 8.22 10.21
CA VAL A 23 10.15 7.27 9.34
C VAL A 23 11.04 6.38 10.20
N VAL A 24 10.83 5.06 10.17
CA VAL A 24 11.56 4.10 11.00
C VAL A 24 11.88 2.82 10.24
N ALA A 25 13.04 2.24 10.54
CA ALA A 25 13.45 0.93 10.02
C ALA A 25 13.16 -0.18 11.05
N ARG A 26 12.82 -1.37 10.57
CA ARG A 26 12.58 -2.55 11.40
C ARG A 26 13.10 -3.82 10.74
N ASP A 27 13.57 -4.73 11.58
CA ASP A 27 13.87 -6.10 11.20
C ASP A 27 12.86 -7.05 11.86
N ILE A 28 12.14 -7.81 11.04
CA ILE A 28 11.26 -8.88 11.49
C ILE A 28 11.98 -10.20 11.32
N LEU A 29 12.21 -10.92 12.41
CA LEU A 29 12.88 -12.22 12.35
C LEU A 29 12.02 -13.25 11.62
N VAL A 30 12.65 -14.07 10.78
CA VAL A 30 11.97 -15.16 10.07
C VAL A 30 11.38 -16.17 11.05
N ALA A 31 12.05 -16.42 12.18
CA ALA A 31 11.54 -17.26 13.26
C ALA A 31 10.22 -16.72 13.84
N ASP A 32 10.12 -15.41 14.07
CA ASP A 32 8.91 -14.79 14.63
C ASP A 32 7.73 -14.86 13.66
N ARG A 33 7.99 -14.70 12.35
CA ARG A 33 6.97 -14.90 11.31
C ARG A 33 6.42 -16.33 11.28
N LYS A 34 7.18 -17.30 11.77
CA LYS A 34 6.75 -18.70 11.85
C LYS A 34 5.82 -18.92 13.04
N ASN A 35 6.22 -18.49 14.25
CA ASN A 35 5.60 -18.96 15.49
C ASN A 35 5.15 -17.89 16.50
N SER A 36 5.45 -16.60 16.28
CA SER A 36 5.14 -15.57 17.28
C SER A 36 3.63 -15.45 17.54
N LYS A 37 3.30 -15.14 18.79
CA LYS A 37 1.94 -14.80 19.26
C LYS A 37 1.78 -13.32 19.58
N ALA A 38 2.66 -12.45 19.08
CA ALA A 38 2.58 -11.02 19.31
C ALA A 38 2.72 -10.21 18.02
N TYR A 39 1.92 -9.16 17.88
CA TYR A 39 1.91 -8.27 16.73
C TYR A 39 2.16 -6.82 17.17
N VAL A 40 3.05 -6.12 16.47
CA VAL A 40 3.34 -4.70 16.70
C VAL A 40 2.30 -3.84 15.99
N LEU A 41 1.43 -3.18 16.77
CA LEU A 41 0.28 -2.40 16.30
C LEU A 41 0.67 -1.01 15.77
N GLY A 42 1.91 -0.58 15.98
CA GLY A 42 2.42 0.69 15.49
C GLY A 42 3.86 0.92 15.90
N TYR A 43 4.52 1.86 15.24
CA TYR A 43 5.92 2.17 15.54
C TYR A 43 6.11 3.54 16.16
N ALA A 44 7.15 3.65 16.99
CA ALA A 44 7.69 4.92 17.50
C ALA A 44 9.19 5.02 17.19
N GLN A 45 9.73 6.24 17.19
CA GLN A 45 11.12 6.52 16.81
C GLN A 45 12.15 5.83 17.71
N ASN A 46 11.83 5.66 19.00
CA ASN A 46 12.68 5.06 20.02
C ASN A 46 12.49 3.54 20.20
N MET A 47 11.58 2.91 19.45
CA MET A 47 11.48 1.45 19.49
C MET A 47 12.71 0.79 18.85
N PRO A 48 13.18 -0.38 19.36
CA PRO A 48 14.29 -1.12 18.80
C PRO A 48 14.10 -1.46 17.32
N LEU A 49 15.23 -1.61 16.60
CA LEU A 49 15.23 -2.10 15.21
C LEU A 49 14.57 -3.47 15.11
N THR A 50 14.92 -4.37 16.04
CA THR A 50 14.39 -5.73 16.14
C THR A 50 13.65 -5.87 17.45
N ILE A 51 12.42 -6.38 17.41
CA ILE A 51 11.64 -6.72 18.60
C ILE A 51 11.38 -8.22 18.58
N PRO A 52 12.25 -9.04 19.21
CA PRO A 52 12.14 -10.50 19.15
C PRO A 52 10.80 -11.01 19.70
N GLY A 53 10.31 -12.09 19.11
CA GLY A 53 9.04 -12.70 19.48
C GLY A 53 7.85 -11.90 18.98
N THR A 54 8.00 -11.01 18.00
CA THR A 54 6.89 -10.21 17.45
C THR A 54 6.86 -10.20 15.91
N THR A 55 5.66 -10.09 15.36
CA THR A 55 5.43 -9.81 13.94
C THR A 55 5.02 -8.35 13.74
N SER A 56 5.01 -7.85 12.51
CA SER A 56 4.54 -6.48 12.22
C SER A 56 3.87 -6.29 10.85
N LEU A 57 3.76 -7.36 10.06
CA LEU A 57 3.12 -7.36 8.74
C LEU A 57 1.81 -8.14 8.69
N GLY A 58 1.46 -8.78 9.80
CA GLY A 58 0.38 -9.74 9.96
C GLY A 58 0.68 -10.69 11.11
N ILE A 59 -0.02 -11.80 11.21
CA ILE A 59 0.22 -12.80 12.27
C ILE A 59 1.36 -13.75 11.89
N SER A 60 1.65 -14.75 12.72
CA SER A 60 2.58 -15.82 12.36
C SER A 60 1.88 -16.93 11.58
N GLY A 61 2.64 -17.74 10.84
CA GLY A 61 2.12 -18.91 10.12
C GLY A 61 1.39 -19.88 11.04
N ASP A 62 1.96 -20.18 12.21
CA ASP A 62 1.35 -21.05 13.21
C ASP A 62 0.03 -20.48 13.76
N SER A 63 -0.04 -19.16 13.96
CA SER A 63 -1.29 -18.49 14.38
C SER A 63 -2.36 -18.53 13.30
N LEU A 64 -2.00 -18.37 12.03
CA LEU A 64 -2.95 -18.51 10.93
C LEU A 64 -3.50 -19.94 10.87
N ILE A 65 -2.62 -20.95 10.96
CA ILE A 65 -3.03 -22.37 10.96
C ILE A 65 -3.95 -22.66 12.14
N GLU A 66 -3.61 -22.17 13.33
CA GLU A 66 -4.42 -22.36 14.53
C GLU A 66 -5.81 -21.70 14.39
N LEU A 67 -5.85 -20.45 13.93
CA LEU A 67 -7.10 -19.73 13.64
C LEU A 67 -7.98 -20.51 12.65
N ARG A 68 -7.39 -21.05 11.57
CA ARG A 68 -8.13 -21.83 10.56
C ARG A 68 -8.65 -23.17 11.08
N THR A 69 -7.87 -23.86 11.89
CA THR A 69 -8.16 -25.25 12.29
C THR A 69 -8.96 -25.34 13.58
N LYS A 70 -8.70 -24.45 14.53
CA LYS A 70 -9.37 -24.42 15.84
C LYS A 70 -10.43 -23.33 15.93
N GLY A 71 -10.55 -22.48 14.90
CA GLY A 71 -11.47 -21.34 14.87
C GLY A 71 -11.01 -20.16 15.73
N LYS A 72 -9.88 -20.24 16.42
CA LYS A 72 -9.37 -19.15 17.28
C LYS A 72 -7.86 -19.28 17.52
N THR A 73 -7.18 -18.16 17.77
CA THR A 73 -5.78 -18.12 18.21
C THR A 73 -5.57 -16.99 19.20
N ALA A 74 -4.72 -17.20 20.20
CA ALA A 74 -4.22 -16.10 21.02
C ALA A 74 -3.35 -15.16 20.17
N LEU A 75 -3.41 -13.87 20.48
CA LEU A 75 -2.55 -12.84 19.92
C LEU A 75 -2.39 -11.69 20.94
N SER A 76 -1.17 -11.28 21.25
CA SER A 76 -0.87 -10.08 22.02
C SER A 76 -0.55 -8.91 21.09
N LEU A 77 -1.04 -7.71 21.39
CA LEU A 77 -0.66 -6.50 20.67
C LEU A 77 0.41 -5.75 21.46
N VAL A 78 1.50 -5.39 20.78
CA VAL A 78 2.48 -4.41 21.27
C VAL A 78 2.03 -3.04 20.77
N TYR A 79 1.65 -2.14 21.67
CA TYR A 79 0.87 -0.94 21.30
C TYR A 79 1.51 0.41 21.66
N ASP A 80 2.65 0.42 22.35
CA ASP A 80 3.38 1.65 22.68
C ASP A 80 4.90 1.48 22.57
N ALA A 81 5.62 2.60 22.69
CA ALA A 81 7.07 2.65 22.57
C ALA A 81 7.83 1.89 23.67
N GLN A 82 7.16 1.61 24.79
CA GLN A 82 7.66 0.87 25.94
C GLN A 82 7.51 -0.65 25.75
N LEU A 83 6.98 -1.06 24.59
CA LEU A 83 6.68 -2.44 24.23
C LEU A 83 5.62 -3.07 25.15
N SER A 84 4.73 -2.25 25.72
CA SER A 84 3.59 -2.73 26.50
C SER A 84 2.74 -3.66 25.66
N ARG A 85 2.25 -4.73 26.30
CA ARG A 85 1.45 -5.77 25.68
C ARG A 85 0.02 -5.75 26.19
N ILE A 86 -0.91 -6.05 25.29
CA ILE A 86 -2.29 -6.34 25.62
C ILE A 86 -2.68 -7.66 24.96
N ASP A 87 -2.99 -8.65 25.78
CA ASP A 87 -3.33 -9.99 25.31
C ASP A 87 -4.74 -10.02 24.74
N GLY A 88 -4.96 -10.88 23.75
CA GLY A 88 -6.25 -11.03 23.13
C GLY A 88 -6.42 -12.36 22.41
N LEU A 89 -7.59 -12.47 21.81
CA LEU A 89 -8.04 -13.64 21.08
C LEU A 89 -8.55 -13.20 19.72
N LEU A 90 -8.01 -13.81 18.67
CA LEU A 90 -8.62 -13.79 17.35
C LEU A 90 -9.61 -14.96 17.25
N GLN A 91 -10.80 -14.68 16.72
CA GLN A 91 -11.87 -15.64 16.47
C GLN A 91 -12.21 -15.63 14.98
N LEU A 92 -12.16 -16.80 14.35
CA LEU A 92 -12.48 -16.98 12.93
C LEU A 92 -13.94 -16.59 12.68
N VAL A 93 -14.14 -15.78 11.64
CA VAL A 93 -15.47 -15.45 11.10
C VAL A 93 -15.71 -16.27 9.84
N GLU A 94 -14.82 -16.14 8.87
CA GLU A 94 -14.98 -16.76 7.56
C GLU A 94 -13.61 -17.06 6.93
N LYS A 95 -13.56 -18.12 6.14
CA LYS A 95 -12.39 -18.58 5.41
C LYS A 95 -12.67 -18.60 3.91
N ASP A 96 -11.61 -18.60 3.12
CA ASP A 96 -11.66 -18.76 1.66
C ASP A 96 -12.38 -17.59 0.93
N ILE A 97 -12.56 -16.46 1.63
CA ILE A 97 -12.97 -15.18 1.06
C ILE A 97 -11.86 -14.71 0.12
N LYS A 98 -12.22 -14.03 -0.97
CA LYS A 98 -11.24 -13.38 -1.84
C LYS A 98 -11.46 -11.88 -1.87
N ILE A 99 -10.40 -11.13 -1.59
CA ILE A 99 -10.42 -9.67 -1.69
C ILE A 99 -9.57 -9.20 -2.89
N PRO A 100 -9.99 -8.14 -3.60
CA PRO A 100 -9.18 -7.58 -4.66
C PRO A 100 -7.93 -6.91 -4.07
N LEU A 101 -6.78 -7.17 -4.69
CA LEU A 101 -5.52 -6.54 -4.39
C LEU A 101 -4.85 -6.16 -5.71
N LEU A 102 -4.40 -4.92 -5.83
CA LEU A 102 -3.61 -4.48 -6.98
C LEU A 102 -2.18 -4.99 -6.82
N ILE A 103 -1.83 -6.08 -7.50
CA ILE A 103 -0.46 -6.59 -7.52
C ILE A 103 0.20 -6.09 -8.80
N GLU A 104 1.26 -5.31 -8.64
CA GLU A 104 1.82 -4.48 -9.71
C GLU A 104 0.75 -3.52 -10.28
N ASN A 105 0.18 -3.90 -11.43
CA ASN A 105 -0.87 -3.19 -12.16
C ASN A 105 -2.07 -4.09 -12.48
N THR A 106 -2.13 -5.27 -11.89
CA THR A 106 -3.20 -6.26 -12.12
C THR A 106 -4.01 -6.45 -10.85
N ILE A 107 -5.34 -6.44 -10.98
CA ILE A 107 -6.23 -6.79 -9.87
C ILE A 107 -6.21 -8.30 -9.72
N VAL A 108 -5.65 -8.77 -8.60
CA VAL A 108 -5.63 -10.18 -8.21
C VAL A 108 -6.57 -10.36 -7.04
N LYS A 109 -7.50 -11.31 -7.16
CA LYS A 109 -8.37 -11.72 -6.05
C LYS A 109 -7.59 -12.69 -5.16
N VAL A 110 -7.06 -12.20 -4.04
CA VAL A 110 -6.23 -12.99 -3.12
C VAL A 110 -7.10 -13.63 -2.03
N PRO A 111 -6.86 -14.91 -1.68
CA PRO A 111 -7.60 -15.57 -0.62
C PRO A 111 -7.22 -15.00 0.75
N VAL A 112 -8.20 -14.81 1.63
CA VAL A 112 -8.00 -14.29 2.99
C VAL A 112 -8.78 -15.09 4.02
N VAL A 113 -8.30 -15.01 5.26
CA VAL A 113 -8.99 -15.44 6.47
C VAL A 113 -9.48 -14.19 7.19
N HIS A 114 -10.79 -14.11 7.43
CA HIS A 114 -11.42 -13.05 8.22
C HIS A 114 -11.58 -13.53 9.67
N ALA A 115 -11.11 -12.73 10.61
CA ALA A 115 -11.32 -12.93 12.03
C ALA A 115 -11.72 -11.64 12.73
N THR A 116 -12.50 -11.77 13.79
CA THR A 116 -12.63 -10.72 14.81
C THR A 116 -11.55 -10.89 15.86
N GLY A 117 -11.20 -9.82 16.55
CA GLY A 117 -10.25 -9.84 17.65
C GLY A 117 -10.75 -9.05 18.84
N THR A 118 -10.55 -9.61 20.04
CA THR A 118 -10.80 -8.94 21.32
C THR A 118 -9.50 -8.93 22.12
N PHE A 119 -9.05 -7.75 22.53
CA PHE A 119 -7.78 -7.54 23.22
C PHE A 119 -7.99 -6.78 24.53
N GLY A 120 -7.48 -7.32 25.63
CA GLY A 120 -7.68 -6.80 26.97
C GLY A 120 -9.00 -7.23 27.60
N THR A 121 -9.31 -6.62 28.74
CA THR A 121 -10.48 -6.95 29.57
C THR A 121 -11.05 -5.68 30.22
N GLY A 122 -12.34 -5.71 30.55
CA GLY A 122 -13.04 -4.60 31.19
C GLY A 122 -13.00 -3.32 30.35
N ASP A 123 -12.77 -2.18 31.01
CA ASP A 123 -12.73 -0.86 30.35
C ASP A 123 -11.51 -0.67 29.44
N LYS A 124 -10.50 -1.55 29.56
CA LYS A 124 -9.34 -1.60 28.69
C LYS A 124 -9.47 -2.73 27.67
N THR A 125 -10.53 -2.67 26.87
CA THR A 125 -10.78 -3.62 25.77
C THR A 125 -10.66 -2.94 24.41
N GLY A 126 -10.05 -3.65 23.45
CA GLY A 126 -10.04 -3.33 22.03
C GLY A 126 -10.74 -4.41 21.22
N ILE A 127 -11.62 -4.02 20.30
CA ILE A 127 -12.35 -4.93 19.42
C ILE A 127 -12.12 -4.53 17.97
N GLY A 128 -11.92 -5.52 17.10
CA GLY A 128 -11.57 -5.27 15.70
C GLY A 128 -11.86 -6.40 14.74
N ASP A 129 -11.82 -6.08 13.45
CA ASP A 129 -11.85 -7.03 12.34
C ASP A 129 -10.48 -7.10 11.67
N PHE A 130 -10.11 -8.29 11.22
CA PHE A 130 -8.80 -8.57 10.64
C PHE A 130 -8.92 -9.50 9.44
N TYR A 131 -8.28 -9.14 8.34
CA TYR A 131 -8.21 -9.95 7.12
C TYR A 131 -6.76 -10.28 6.82
N PHE A 132 -6.41 -11.56 6.99
CA PHE A 132 -5.07 -12.06 6.76
C PHE A 132 -5.00 -12.77 5.41
N LEU A 133 -3.98 -12.50 4.61
CA LEU A 133 -3.65 -13.29 3.42
C LEU A 133 -3.56 -14.76 3.84
N ASP A 134 -4.30 -15.61 3.14
CA ASP A 134 -4.36 -17.04 3.45
C ASP A 134 -3.13 -17.77 2.89
N ASN A 135 -1.99 -17.47 3.50
CA ASN A 135 -0.69 -18.02 3.12
C ASN A 135 0.14 -18.25 4.38
N LYS A 136 0.32 -19.52 4.77
CA LYS A 136 1.08 -19.88 5.99
C LYS A 136 2.51 -19.34 6.01
N ASN A 137 3.13 -19.13 4.84
CA ASN A 137 4.50 -18.62 4.75
C ASN A 137 4.56 -17.08 4.79
N ASN A 138 3.42 -16.43 4.53
CA ASN A 138 3.32 -14.98 4.57
C ASN A 138 1.89 -14.49 4.87
N PRO A 139 1.40 -14.64 6.11
CA PRO A 139 0.03 -14.30 6.48
C PRO A 139 -0.12 -12.79 6.74
N LEU A 140 0.03 -12.00 5.67
CA LEU A 140 -0.03 -10.54 5.73
C LEU A 140 -1.41 -10.03 6.17
N MET A 141 -1.47 -9.04 7.04
CA MET A 141 -2.71 -8.33 7.34
C MET A 141 -3.00 -7.36 6.21
N LEU A 142 -4.02 -7.66 5.40
CA LEU A 142 -4.40 -6.87 4.23
C LEU A 142 -5.46 -5.82 4.55
N GLN A 143 -6.22 -6.03 5.62
CA GLN A 143 -7.20 -5.09 6.12
C GLN A 143 -7.40 -5.30 7.62
N SER A 144 -7.57 -4.21 8.36
CA SER A 144 -8.01 -4.26 9.75
C SER A 144 -8.83 -3.04 10.17
N THR A 145 -9.67 -3.26 11.18
CA THR A 145 -10.26 -2.23 12.04
C THR A 145 -9.95 -2.61 13.48
N LEU A 146 -9.68 -1.62 14.35
CA LEU A 146 -9.51 -1.85 15.77
C LEU A 146 -9.93 -0.60 16.54
N GLN A 147 -10.82 -0.77 17.50
CA GLN A 147 -11.28 0.30 18.38
C GLN A 147 -11.01 -0.10 19.82
N PHE A 148 -10.16 0.67 20.50
CA PHE A 148 -10.02 0.59 21.95
C PHE A 148 -11.07 1.45 22.63
N GLY A 149 -11.63 0.98 23.75
CA GLY A 149 -12.67 1.68 24.50
C GLY A 149 -12.25 3.08 25.01
N TRP A 150 -10.95 3.31 25.17
CA TRP A 150 -10.39 4.61 25.57
C TRP A 150 -10.01 5.52 24.38
N GLU A 151 -10.15 5.05 23.14
CA GLU A 151 -9.83 5.83 21.94
C GLU A 151 -11.09 6.39 21.29
N LYS A 152 -11.02 7.67 20.89
CA LYS A 152 -12.11 8.33 20.15
C LYS A 152 -12.16 7.93 18.67
N GLN A 153 -11.05 7.44 18.12
CA GLN A 153 -10.92 7.12 16.70
C GLN A 153 -10.66 5.63 16.52
N ILE A 154 -11.33 5.05 15.53
CA ILE A 154 -11.08 3.68 15.08
C ILE A 154 -9.77 3.67 14.30
N ARG A 155 -8.89 2.73 14.62
CA ARG A 155 -7.70 2.43 13.82
C ARG A 155 -8.15 1.59 12.63
N SER A 156 -7.84 2.01 11.42
CA SER A 156 -8.17 1.22 10.22
C SER A 156 -7.01 1.23 9.24
N GLU A 157 -6.71 0.05 8.72
CA GLU A 157 -5.67 -0.15 7.71
C GLU A 157 -6.21 -1.00 6.56
N ARG A 158 -5.80 -0.68 5.34
CA ARG A 158 -6.13 -1.45 4.13
C ARG A 158 -4.98 -1.38 3.14
N ILE A 159 -4.39 -2.53 2.84
CA ILE A 159 -3.41 -2.70 1.78
C ILE A 159 -4.16 -2.90 0.47
N VAL A 160 -4.23 -1.85 -0.35
CA VAL A 160 -4.89 -1.90 -1.67
C VAL A 160 -3.92 -2.34 -2.77
N ARG A 161 -2.61 -2.13 -2.57
CA ARG A 161 -1.57 -2.39 -3.57
C ARG A 161 -0.35 -3.07 -2.98
N VAL A 162 0.21 -4.03 -3.71
CA VAL A 162 1.51 -4.66 -3.46
C VAL A 162 2.35 -4.60 -4.74
N THR A 163 3.62 -4.28 -4.59
CA THR A 163 4.61 -4.31 -5.68
C THR A 163 5.71 -5.28 -5.26
N ALA A 164 5.94 -6.33 -6.04
CA ALA A 164 6.89 -7.40 -5.80
C ALA A 164 7.80 -7.64 -7.02
N GLY A 165 9.11 -7.45 -6.83
CA GLY A 165 10.11 -8.32 -7.47
C GLY A 165 10.71 -7.88 -8.82
N ALA A 166 10.19 -6.85 -9.47
CA ALA A 166 10.97 -6.01 -10.38
C ALA A 166 10.90 -4.60 -9.82
N SER A 167 11.93 -3.76 -9.98
CA SER A 167 11.70 -2.33 -9.72
C SER A 167 10.50 -1.92 -10.57
N MET A 168 9.51 -1.18 -10.02
CA MET A 168 8.38 -0.67 -10.82
C MET A 168 8.87 -0.08 -12.14
N ARG A 169 10.07 0.51 -12.12
CA ARG A 169 10.83 0.97 -13.28
C ARG A 169 10.97 -0.08 -14.39
N SER A 170 11.45 -1.29 -14.08
CA SER A 170 11.61 -2.37 -15.08
C SER A 170 10.28 -2.84 -15.67
N ALA A 171 9.25 -3.04 -14.82
CA ALA A 171 7.92 -3.41 -15.29
C ALA A 171 7.30 -2.33 -16.18
N MET A 172 7.44 -1.06 -15.79
CA MET A 172 7.02 0.10 -16.56
C MET A 172 7.76 0.20 -17.89
N GLU A 173 9.08 0.06 -17.89
CA GLU A 173 9.91 0.12 -19.08
C GLU A 173 9.54 -1.00 -20.06
N GLN A 174 9.34 -2.23 -19.59
CA GLN A 174 8.87 -3.34 -20.42
C GLN A 174 7.47 -3.09 -21.01
N ALA A 175 6.53 -2.58 -20.21
CA ALA A 175 5.18 -2.28 -20.66
C ALA A 175 5.15 -1.13 -21.68
N LEU A 176 5.93 -0.07 -21.47
CA LEU A 176 6.08 1.03 -22.43
C LEU A 176 6.79 0.56 -23.70
N SER A 177 7.70 -0.41 -23.61
CA SER A 177 8.36 -0.99 -24.78
C SER A 177 7.41 -1.82 -25.64
N THR A 178 6.57 -2.65 -25.01
CA THR A 178 5.74 -3.66 -25.68
C THR A 178 4.32 -3.19 -25.94
N LEU A 179 3.64 -2.71 -24.91
CA LEU A 179 2.24 -2.26 -24.95
C LEU A 179 2.09 -0.77 -25.24
N ARG A 180 3.20 -0.02 -25.18
CA ARG A 180 3.22 1.45 -25.32
C ARG A 180 2.35 2.19 -24.30
N LYS A 181 1.93 1.52 -23.22
CA LYS A 181 1.03 2.09 -22.22
C LYS A 181 1.31 1.49 -20.84
N TYR A 182 1.24 2.33 -19.81
CA TYR A 182 1.40 1.91 -18.42
C TYR A 182 0.61 2.80 -17.45
N ASP A 183 -0.22 2.21 -16.61
CA ASP A 183 -0.92 2.92 -15.54
C ASP A 183 -0.01 3.06 -14.32
N ILE A 184 0.14 4.28 -13.84
CA ILE A 184 0.92 4.64 -12.65
C ILE A 184 -0.02 4.96 -11.50
N TYR A 185 0.13 4.18 -10.44
CA TYR A 185 -0.51 4.37 -9.16
C TYR A 185 0.53 4.81 -8.11
N GLY A 186 0.11 5.56 -7.10
CA GLY A 186 0.98 6.01 -6.02
C GLY A 186 1.69 7.36 -6.27
N LEU A 187 1.34 8.07 -7.35
CA LEU A 187 1.60 9.51 -7.43
C LEU A 187 0.54 10.21 -6.56
N HIS A 188 0.99 10.72 -5.42
CA HIS A 188 0.12 11.34 -4.44
C HIS A 188 0.10 12.85 -4.61
N PHE A 189 -1.10 13.40 -4.49
CA PHE A 189 -1.40 14.82 -4.48
C PHE A 189 -2.13 15.13 -3.17
N ASP A 190 -1.99 16.35 -2.67
CA ASP A 190 -2.85 16.79 -1.57
C ASP A 190 -4.30 16.88 -2.03
N PHE A 191 -5.23 16.80 -1.07
CA PHE A 191 -6.66 16.93 -1.35
C PHE A 191 -6.92 18.23 -2.12
N ASP A 192 -7.64 18.12 -3.23
CA ASP A 192 -7.98 19.24 -4.10
C ASP A 192 -6.80 20.01 -4.71
N LYS A 193 -5.61 19.39 -4.76
CA LYS A 193 -4.41 20.00 -5.34
C LYS A 193 -3.83 19.16 -6.48
N ALA A 194 -3.06 19.85 -7.31
CA ALA A 194 -2.22 19.27 -8.36
C ALA A 194 -0.73 19.19 -7.98
N SER A 195 -0.33 19.73 -6.83
CA SER A 195 1.05 19.64 -6.34
C SER A 195 1.40 18.20 -5.94
N LEU A 196 2.47 17.65 -6.53
CA LEU A 196 3.00 16.33 -6.17
C LEU A 196 3.56 16.36 -4.75
N ARG A 197 3.21 15.32 -3.98
CA ARG A 197 3.75 15.14 -2.63
C ARG A 197 5.16 14.53 -2.66
N PRO A 198 6.01 14.80 -1.66
CA PRO A 198 7.40 14.29 -1.61
C PRO A 198 7.52 12.76 -1.65
N ASP A 199 6.52 12.02 -1.19
CA ASP A 199 6.47 10.56 -1.27
C ASP A 199 6.33 10.04 -2.72
N SER A 200 6.00 10.91 -3.67
CA SER A 200 5.98 10.62 -5.12
C SER A 200 7.35 10.75 -5.78
N SER A 201 8.35 11.35 -5.13
CA SER A 201 9.64 11.68 -5.75
C SER A 201 10.39 10.44 -6.24
N LYS A 202 10.28 9.30 -5.56
CA LYS A 202 10.90 8.05 -6.02
C LYS A 202 10.32 7.63 -7.37
N LEU A 203 9.00 7.70 -7.53
CA LEU A 203 8.30 7.28 -8.73
C LEU A 203 8.61 8.22 -9.91
N ILE A 204 8.69 9.53 -9.65
CA ILE A 204 9.15 10.50 -10.65
C ILE A 204 10.58 10.21 -11.11
N LYS A 205 11.49 9.89 -10.19
CA LYS A 205 12.86 9.47 -10.53
C LYS A 205 12.87 8.20 -11.37
N ASP A 206 12.08 7.20 -11.00
CA ASP A 206 11.96 5.94 -11.75
C ASP A 206 11.50 6.20 -13.20
N ILE A 207 10.50 7.08 -13.41
CA ILE A 207 10.02 7.47 -14.76
C ILE A 207 11.11 8.23 -15.54
N ALA A 208 11.78 9.18 -14.90
CA ALA A 208 12.84 9.97 -15.53
C ALA A 208 14.01 9.09 -15.94
N GLU A 209 14.44 8.14 -15.11
CA GLU A 209 15.49 7.17 -15.44
C GLU A 209 15.10 6.31 -16.65
N THR A 210 13.86 5.80 -16.72
CA THR A 210 13.38 5.08 -17.91
C THR A 210 13.47 5.93 -19.18
N LEU A 211 13.09 7.22 -19.11
CA LEU A 211 13.18 8.12 -20.28
C LEU A 211 14.61 8.53 -20.63
N LYS A 212 15.53 8.57 -19.66
CA LYS A 212 16.96 8.79 -19.92
C LYS A 212 17.59 7.59 -20.61
N ASN A 213 17.22 6.38 -20.19
CA ASN A 213 17.69 5.13 -20.81
C ASN A 213 17.11 4.94 -22.22
N ASN A 214 15.96 5.54 -22.52
CA ASN A 214 15.29 5.45 -23.80
C ASN A 214 15.12 6.85 -24.42
N PRO A 215 16.19 7.46 -24.97
CA PRO A 215 16.20 8.88 -25.35
C PRO A 215 15.24 9.24 -26.49
N THR A 216 14.86 8.27 -27.31
CA THR A 216 13.91 8.46 -28.42
C THR A 216 12.45 8.47 -27.96
N TRP A 217 12.15 7.95 -26.76
CA TRP A 217 10.77 7.80 -26.33
C TRP A 217 10.11 9.16 -26.06
N THR A 218 8.88 9.31 -26.52
CA THR A 218 8.02 10.46 -26.17
C THR A 218 6.79 9.95 -25.44
N LEU A 219 6.31 10.69 -24.44
CA LEU A 219 5.16 10.29 -23.63
C LEU A 219 4.01 11.29 -23.72
N GLN A 220 2.80 10.75 -23.81
CA GLN A 220 1.57 11.40 -23.40
C GLN A 220 1.25 10.96 -21.97
N ILE A 221 1.04 11.93 -21.08
CA ILE A 221 0.73 11.73 -19.66
C ILE A 221 -0.73 12.12 -19.43
N ASN A 222 -1.56 11.16 -19.07
CA ASN A 222 -2.99 11.36 -18.86
C ASN A 222 -3.33 11.26 -17.38
N GLY A 223 -3.92 12.29 -16.80
CA GLY A 223 -4.44 12.24 -15.43
C GLY A 223 -5.85 11.64 -15.39
N HIS A 224 -6.18 10.88 -14.35
CA HIS A 224 -7.54 10.36 -14.11
C HIS A 224 -8.00 10.66 -12.68
N THR A 225 -9.30 10.88 -12.50
CA THR A 225 -9.94 11.05 -11.19
C THR A 225 -10.94 9.93 -10.93
N ASP A 226 -11.41 9.81 -9.69
CA ASP A 226 -12.68 9.12 -9.42
C ASP A 226 -13.86 10.04 -9.77
N SER A 227 -15.08 9.55 -9.58
CA SER A 227 -16.31 10.31 -9.88
C SER A 227 -16.83 11.15 -8.73
N ILE A 228 -15.98 11.50 -7.75
CA ILE A 228 -16.38 12.45 -6.71
C ILE A 228 -16.12 13.86 -7.23
N GLY A 229 -17.16 14.70 -7.21
CA GLY A 229 -17.09 16.09 -7.68
C GLY A 229 -17.71 16.30 -9.05
N ASP A 230 -17.60 17.53 -9.56
CA ASP A 230 -18.11 17.91 -10.88
C ASP A 230 -17.21 17.38 -12.01
N ALA A 231 -17.80 16.97 -13.14
CA ALA A 231 -17.04 16.38 -14.25
C ALA A 231 -16.08 17.38 -14.92
N GLY A 232 -16.49 18.65 -15.06
CA GLY A 232 -15.63 19.71 -15.59
C GLY A 232 -14.48 20.03 -14.63
N TYR A 233 -14.78 20.04 -13.32
CA TYR A 233 -13.78 20.14 -12.28
C TYR A 233 -12.76 19.00 -12.33
N ASN A 234 -13.23 17.75 -12.40
CA ASN A 234 -12.39 16.55 -12.51
C ASN A 234 -11.53 16.54 -13.77
N LYS A 235 -12.05 17.02 -14.91
CA LYS A 235 -11.28 17.19 -16.14
C LYS A 235 -10.14 18.20 -15.95
N LYS A 236 -10.40 19.34 -15.31
CA LYS A 236 -9.38 20.35 -15.01
C LYS A 236 -8.32 19.82 -14.03
N LEU A 237 -8.75 19.27 -12.90
CA LEU A 237 -7.85 18.75 -11.86
C LEU A 237 -6.94 17.64 -12.39
N SER A 238 -7.49 16.71 -13.17
CA SER A 238 -6.68 15.66 -13.79
C SER A 238 -5.66 16.19 -14.80
N SER A 239 -6.00 17.24 -15.56
CA SER A 239 -5.07 17.91 -16.49
C SER A 239 -3.93 18.60 -15.75
N GLU A 240 -4.24 19.32 -14.66
CA GLU A 240 -3.24 19.99 -13.83
C GLU A 240 -2.29 18.99 -13.14
N ARG A 241 -2.81 17.83 -12.72
CA ARG A 241 -1.99 16.74 -12.15
C ARG A 241 -1.05 16.16 -13.20
N ALA A 242 -1.52 15.92 -14.43
CA ALA A 242 -0.67 15.47 -15.53
C ALA A 242 0.43 16.50 -15.86
N ALA A 243 0.08 17.79 -15.88
CA ALA A 243 1.04 18.89 -16.05
C ALA A 243 2.10 18.92 -14.94
N SER A 244 1.69 18.69 -13.69
CA SER A 244 2.60 18.66 -12.54
C SER A 244 3.59 17.50 -12.62
N VAL A 245 3.15 16.33 -13.10
CA VAL A 245 4.05 15.20 -13.39
C VAL A 245 5.04 15.56 -14.50
N ALA A 246 4.58 16.16 -15.60
CA ALA A 246 5.46 16.57 -16.69
C ALA A 246 6.52 17.59 -16.22
N ASN A 247 6.12 18.60 -15.43
CA ASN A 247 7.03 19.58 -14.86
C ASN A 247 8.09 18.93 -13.97
N ALA A 248 7.68 18.02 -13.09
CA ALA A 248 8.61 17.28 -12.24
C ALA A 248 9.60 16.42 -13.06
N LEU A 249 9.18 15.86 -14.21
CA LEU A 249 10.08 15.15 -15.11
C LEU A 249 11.06 16.10 -15.83
N VAL A 250 10.62 17.30 -16.19
CA VAL A 250 11.51 18.34 -16.74
C VAL A 250 12.57 18.75 -15.73
N GLU A 251 12.21 18.90 -14.45
CA GLU A 251 13.16 19.15 -13.36
C GLU A 251 14.17 17.99 -13.16
N GLN A 252 13.78 16.76 -13.50
CA GLN A 252 14.70 15.62 -13.55
C GLN A 252 15.57 15.59 -14.83
N GLY A 253 15.46 16.56 -15.72
CA GLY A 253 16.27 16.70 -16.93
C GLY A 253 15.67 16.07 -18.19
N ILE A 254 14.37 15.76 -18.21
CA ILE A 254 13.69 15.30 -19.43
C ILE A 254 13.29 16.52 -20.28
N ALA A 255 13.63 16.49 -21.57
CA ALA A 255 13.26 17.57 -22.48
C ALA A 255 11.72 17.72 -22.57
N LYS A 256 11.21 18.94 -22.38
CA LYS A 256 9.77 19.25 -22.44
C LYS A 256 9.12 18.81 -23.75
N THR A 257 9.85 18.86 -24.86
CA THR A 257 9.38 18.41 -26.19
C THR A 257 9.04 16.93 -26.26
N ARG A 258 9.55 16.11 -25.32
CA ARG A 258 9.24 14.67 -25.22
C ARG A 258 7.96 14.38 -24.42
N LEU A 259 7.33 15.39 -23.84
CA LEU A 259 6.23 15.23 -22.90
C LEU A 259 5.00 15.99 -23.39
N LYS A 260 3.86 15.30 -23.44
CA LYS A 260 2.53 15.86 -23.64
C LYS A 260 1.64 15.47 -22.47
N THR A 261 0.62 16.27 -22.20
CA THR A 261 -0.26 16.07 -21.04
C THR A 261 -1.71 16.26 -21.43
N ASP A 262 -2.60 15.48 -20.84
CA ASP A 262 -4.05 15.69 -20.91
C ASP A 262 -4.71 15.21 -19.60
N GLY A 263 -5.91 15.71 -19.31
CA GLY A 263 -6.73 15.26 -18.19
C GLY A 263 -7.87 14.43 -18.73
N MET A 264 -8.14 13.25 -18.19
CA MET A 264 -9.28 12.42 -18.60
C MET A 264 -10.48 12.57 -17.64
N GLY A 265 -10.29 13.24 -16.50
CA GLY A 265 -11.26 13.26 -15.41
C GLY A 265 -11.70 11.84 -15.05
N GLU A 266 -12.99 11.67 -14.85
CA GLU A 266 -13.63 10.40 -14.53
C GLU A 266 -14.09 9.58 -15.77
N SER A 267 -13.83 10.06 -16.98
CA SER A 267 -14.39 9.50 -18.23
C SER A 267 -13.87 8.10 -18.61
N GLN A 268 -12.79 7.65 -17.98
CA GLN A 268 -12.17 6.34 -18.24
C GLN A 268 -11.93 5.56 -16.92
N PRO A 269 -13.00 5.09 -16.27
CA PRO A 269 -12.88 4.36 -15.02
C PRO A 269 -12.30 2.96 -15.25
N LYS A 270 -11.43 2.54 -14.33
CA LYS A 270 -10.87 1.18 -14.22
C LYS A 270 -11.54 0.36 -13.11
N GLY A 271 -12.27 1.02 -12.22
CA GLY A 271 -13.00 0.39 -11.12
C GLY A 271 -14.34 1.05 -10.85
N ASN A 272 -15.18 0.36 -10.08
CA ASN A 272 -16.50 0.85 -9.69
C ASN A 272 -16.37 2.06 -8.75
N ASN A 273 -16.82 3.24 -9.17
CA ASN A 273 -16.76 4.45 -8.36
C ASN A 273 -17.61 4.39 -7.07
N ALA A 274 -18.54 3.44 -6.95
CA ALA A 274 -19.28 3.23 -5.72
C ALA A 274 -18.40 2.69 -4.58
N THR A 275 -17.31 1.97 -4.88
CA THR A 275 -16.46 1.36 -3.85
C THR A 275 -15.17 2.15 -3.62
N LEU A 276 -14.64 2.09 -2.39
CA LEU A 276 -13.36 2.73 -2.05
C LEU A 276 -12.22 2.21 -2.93
N ASP A 277 -12.17 0.89 -3.13
CA ASP A 277 -11.16 0.22 -3.96
C ASP A 277 -11.30 0.65 -5.44
N GLY A 278 -12.51 0.74 -5.97
CA GLY A 278 -12.72 1.18 -7.35
C GLY A 278 -12.35 2.65 -7.57
N ARG A 279 -12.66 3.52 -6.61
CA ARG A 279 -12.18 4.92 -6.65
C ARG A 279 -10.66 5.01 -6.58
N ALA A 280 -10.00 4.18 -5.77
CA ALA A 280 -8.54 4.13 -5.73
C ALA A 280 -7.90 3.72 -7.06
N LEU A 281 -8.54 2.82 -7.82
CA LEU A 281 -8.12 2.44 -9.17
C LEU A 281 -8.37 3.54 -10.21
N ASN A 282 -9.38 4.37 -10.01
CA ASN A 282 -9.69 5.45 -10.95
C ASN A 282 -8.72 6.63 -10.80
N ARG A 283 -8.26 6.91 -9.57
CA ARG A 283 -7.23 7.92 -9.27
C ARG A 283 -5.84 7.44 -9.67
N ARG A 284 -5.46 7.66 -10.94
CA ARG A 284 -4.18 7.22 -11.51
C ARG A 284 -3.65 8.23 -12.52
N VAL A 285 -2.39 8.06 -12.91
CA VAL A 285 -1.79 8.70 -14.08
C VAL A 285 -1.44 7.62 -15.09
N GLU A 286 -1.78 7.82 -16.35
CA GLU A 286 -1.51 6.88 -17.42
C GLU A 286 -0.41 7.44 -18.33
N LEU A 287 0.63 6.64 -18.56
CA LEU A 287 1.69 6.97 -19.51
C LEU A 287 1.43 6.23 -20.82
N ILE A 288 1.46 6.95 -21.94
CA ILE A 288 1.36 6.39 -23.29
C ILE A 288 2.59 6.80 -24.09
N ARG A 289 3.30 5.84 -24.68
CA ARG A 289 4.43 6.10 -25.56
C ARG A 289 3.96 6.53 -26.95
N THR A 290 4.43 7.67 -27.46
CA THR A 290 3.95 8.34 -28.68
C THR A 290 4.98 8.49 -29.81
N ASP A 291 6.22 8.07 -29.61
CA ASP A 291 7.26 8.09 -30.66
C ASP A 291 6.93 7.12 -31.79
N ARG A 292 7.32 7.48 -33.02
CA ARG A 292 7.02 6.70 -34.22
C ARG A 292 7.91 5.48 -34.32
#